data_AF-A0A645DM87-F1
#
_entry.id   AF-A0A645DM87-F1
#
_cell.length_a   1.000
_cell.length_b   1.000
_cell.length_c   1.000
_cell.angle_alpha   90.00
_cell.angle_beta   90.00
_cell.angle_gamma   90.00
#
_symmetry.space_group_name_H-M   'P 1'
#
loop_
_entity.id
_entity.type
_entity.pdbx_description
1 polymer ?
#
loop_
_entity_poly.entity_id
_entity_poly.type
_entity_poly.pdbx_seq_one_letter_code
_entity_poly.pdbx_strand_id
1 'polypeptide(L)' 'MARVQIGVMALRKPNGEFLPSTPIYEDIPDTQIKPSKLTATEERQCDELTKMLVKKFKQYKDGIKK' A
#
# COMPACT_ATOMS: atom_id res chain seq x y z
N MET A 1 -13.34 -13.42 12.57
CA MET A 1 -13.18 -11.98 12.24
C MET A 1 -11.81 -11.59 12.73
N ALA A 2 -10.97 -11.00 11.88
CA ALA A 2 -9.66 -10.53 12.30
C ALA A 2 -9.54 -9.03 12.09
N ARG A 3 -8.91 -8.37 13.06
CA ARG A 3 -8.62 -6.95 13.02
C ARG A 3 -7.29 -6.73 12.29
N VAL A 4 -7.36 -6.21 11.07
CA VAL A 4 -6.20 -5.99 10.20
C VAL A 4 -5.90 -4.51 10.12
N GLN A 5 -4.63 -4.14 10.18
CA GLN A 5 -4.21 -2.75 9.96
C GLN A 5 -4.24 -2.45 8.46
N ILE A 6 -5.14 -1.57 8.03
CA ILE A 6 -5.34 -1.23 6.60
C ILE A 6 -4.64 0.07 6.19
N GLY A 7 -4.11 0.83 7.15
CA GLY A 7 -3.44 2.09 6.85
C GLY A 7 -2.94 2.85 8.06
N VAL A 8 -2.48 4.07 7.80
CA VAL A 8 -2.02 5.03 8.80
C VAL A 8 -2.50 6.42 8.42
N MET A 9 -3.07 7.14 9.38
CA MET A 9 -3.50 8.52 9.23
C MET A 9 -2.42 9.46 9.80
N ALA A 10 -1.84 10.28 8.93
CA ALA A 10 -0.88 11.30 9.32
C ALA A 10 -1.61 12.64 9.49
N LEU A 11 -2.00 12.96 10.71
CA LEU A 11 -2.66 14.23 11.02
C LEU A 11 -1.63 15.35 11.17
N ARG A 12 -2.05 16.59 10.92
CA ARG A 12 -1.26 17.78 11.18
C ARG A 12 -1.88 18.59 12.30
N LYS A 13 -1.02 19.20 13.12
CA LYS A 13 -1.42 20.25 14.05
C LYS A 13 -1.78 21.53 13.27
N PRO A 14 -2.51 22.48 13.89
CA PRO A 14 -2.79 23.78 13.29
C PRO A 14 -1.54 24.58 12.89
N ASN A 15 -0.40 24.33 13.56
CA ASN A 15 0.90 24.93 13.24
C ASN A 15 1.63 24.23 12.07
N GLY A 16 1.02 23.22 11.44
CA GLY A 16 1.58 22.48 10.31
C GLY A 16 2.50 21.30 10.66
N GLU A 17 2.88 21.14 11.94
CA GLU A 17 3.68 20.00 12.40
C GLU A 17 2.91 18.68 12.25
N PHE A 18 3.64 17.59 12.02
CA PHE A 18 3.07 16.25 12.01
C PHE A 18 2.71 15.81 13.44
N LEU A 19 1.48 15.31 13.60
CA LEU A 19 1.09 14.53 14.77
C LEU A 19 1.57 13.09 14.61
N PRO A 20 1.69 12.33 15.72
CA PRO A 20 1.95 10.90 15.65
C PRO A 20 0.97 10.21 14.69
N SER A 21 1.49 9.37 13.81
CA SER A 21 0.67 8.62 12.87
C SER A 21 -0.26 7.67 13.64
N THR A 22 -1.55 7.75 13.32
CA THR A 22 -2.56 6.90 13.96
C THR A 22 -2.90 5.72 13.03
N PRO A 23 -2.68 4.46 13.45
CA PRO A 23 -3.01 3.30 12.63
C PRO A 23 -4.52 3.15 12.47
N ILE A 24 -4.96 2.80 11.26
CA ILE A 24 -6.36 2.52 10.92
C ILE A 24 -6.53 1.01 10.82
N TYR A 25 -7.59 0.49 11.44
CA TYR A 25 -7.92 -0.93 11.42
C TYR A 25 -9.33 -1.15 10.86
N GLU A 26 -9.51 -2.28 10.20
CA GLU A 26 -10.81 -2.77 9.74
C GLU A 26 -11.00 -4.21 10.22
N ASP A 27 -12.24 -4.57 10.55
CA ASP A 27 -12.61 -5.94 10.89
C ASP A 27 -13.00 -6.67 9.61
N ILE A 28 -12.19 -7.66 9.24
CA ILE A 28 -12.36 -8.41 8.00
C ILE A 28 -12.80 -9.84 8.33
N PRO A 29 -13.77 -10.42 7.59
CA PRO A 29 -14.10 -11.82 7.73
C PRO A 29 -12.87 -12.71 7.47
N ASP A 30 -12.66 -13.73 8.31
CA ASP A 30 -11.47 -14.60 8.21
C ASP A 30 -11.38 -15.30 6.84
N THR A 31 -12.51 -15.48 6.17
CA THR A 31 -12.62 -16.05 4.83
C THR A 31 -12.00 -15.19 3.72
N GLN A 32 -11.75 -13.90 3.99
CA GLN A 32 -11.15 -12.97 3.03
C GLN A 32 -9.65 -12.75 3.27
N ILE A 33 -9.11 -13.30 4.35
CA ILE A 33 -7.68 -13.19 4.69
C ILE A 33 -6.98 -14.37 4.03
N LYS A 34 -6.29 -14.10 2.92
CA LYS A 34 -5.46 -15.10 2.25
C LYS A 34 -4.26 -15.48 3.12
N PRO A 35 -3.59 -16.62 2.87
CA PRO A 35 -2.37 -17.01 3.60
C PRO A 35 -1.26 -15.93 3.56
N SER A 36 -1.28 -15.09 2.53
CA SER A 36 -0.42 -13.91 2.38
C SER A 36 -0.66 -12.81 3.44
N LYS A 37 -1.73 -12.92 4.25
CA LYS A 37 -2.26 -11.88 5.16
C LYS A 37 -2.68 -10.60 4.45
N LEU A 38 -2.75 -10.62 3.12
CA LEU A 38 -3.22 -9.52 2.30
C LEU A 38 -4.68 -9.76 1.94
N THR A 39 -5.42 -8.67 1.89
CA THR A 39 -6.74 -8.62 1.27
C THR A 39 -6.59 -8.74 -0.26
N ALA A 40 -7.66 -9.15 -0.94
CA ALA A 40 -7.69 -9.19 -2.41
C ALA A 40 -7.40 -7.81 -3.05
N THR A 41 -7.76 -6.73 -2.36
CA THR A 41 -7.51 -5.35 -2.80
C THR A 41 -6.02 -5.02 -2.74
N GLU A 42 -5.34 -5.37 -1.65
CA GLU A 42 -3.90 -5.13 -1.48
C GLU A 42 -3.06 -5.91 -2.49
N GLU A 43 -3.43 -7.16 -2.78
CA GLU A 43 -2.77 -7.95 -3.84
C GLU A 43 -2.93 -7.28 -5.21
N ARG A 44 -4.14 -6.82 -5.54
CA ARG A 44 -4.41 -6.09 -6.79
C ARG A 44 -3.61 -4.80 -6.88
N GLN A 45 -3.51 -4.05 -5.78
CA GLN A 45 -2.70 -2.83 -5.73
C GLN A 45 -1.22 -3.13 -5.93
N CYS A 46 -0.70 -4.19 -5.31
CA CYS A 46 0.68 -4.63 -5.47
C CYS A 46 1.01 -5.01 -6.92
N ASP A 47 0.11 -5.72 -7.60
CA ASP A 47 0.24 -6.06 -9.02
C ASP A 47 0.28 -4.80 -9.91
N GLU A 48 -0.61 -3.83 -9.67
CA GLU A 48 -0.63 -2.59 -10.45
C GLU A 48 0.62 -1.73 -10.22
N LEU A 49 1.10 -1.64 -8.98
CA LEU A 49 2.37 -0.99 -8.65
C LEU A 49 3.55 -1.68 -9.35
N THR A 50 3.58 -3.02 -9.32
CA THR A 50 4.62 -3.81 -9.99
C THR A 50 4.63 -3.54 -11.50
N LYS A 51 3.47 -3.56 -12.16
CA LYS A 51 3.36 -3.22 -13.60
C LYS A 51 3.85 -1.80 -13.90
N MET A 52 3.52 -0.83 -13.05
CA MET A 52 3.97 0.54 -13.19
C MET A 52 5.49 0.65 -13.09
N LEU A 53 6.08 0.02 -12.07
CA LEU A 53 7.52 0.04 -11.82
C LEU A 53 8.31 -0.67 -12.94
N VAL A 54 7.83 -1.83 -13.41
CA VAL A 54 8.43 -2.54 -14.55
C VAL A 54 8.47 -1.67 -15.80
N LYS A 55 7.39 -0.93 -16.10
CA LYS A 55 7.37 0.01 -17.23
C LYS A 55 8.40 1.12 -17.06
N LYS A 56 8.51 1.71 -15.86
CA LYS A 56 9.50 2.75 -15.57
C LYS A 56 10.94 2.24 -15.69
N PHE A 57 11.19 1.03 -15.20
CA PHE A 57 12.50 0.41 -15.31
C PHE A 57 12.89 0.10 -16.76
N LYS A 58 11.92 -0.34 -17.58
CA LYS A 58 12.14 -0.51 -19.01
C LYS A 58 12.49 0.82 -19.70
N GLN A 59 11.74 1.90 -19.42
CA GLN A 59 12.04 3.25 -19.93
C GLN A 59 13.45 3.70 -19.57
N TYR A 60 13.88 3.46 -18.33
CA TYR A 60 15.25 3.75 -17.88
C TYR A 60 16.30 2.96 -18.66
N LYS A 61 16.12 1.63 -18.81
CA LYS A 61 17.06 0.79 -19.58
C LYS A 61 17.14 1.19 -21.04
N ASP A 62 16.01 1.48 -21.67
CA ASP A 62 15.95 1.87 -23.08
C ASP A 62 16.59 3.26 -23.30
N GLY A 63 16.46 4.19 -22.34
CA GLY A 63 17.14 5.49 -22.40
C GLY A 63 18.65 5.45 -22.16
N ILE A 64 19.18 4.37 -21.57
CA ILE A 64 20.62 4.19 -21.33
C ILE A 64 21.31 3.44 -22.48
N LYS A 65 20.57 2.68 -23.28
CA LYS A 65 21.10 2.08 -24.52
C LYS A 65 21.31 3.19 -25.56
N LYS A 66 22.51 3.78 -25.55
CA LYS A 66 23.11 4.44 -26.71
C LYS A 66 23.52 3.42 -27.75
#